data_AF-W4M5T0-F1
#
_entry.id   AF-W4M5T0-F1
#
_cell.length_a   1.000
_cell.length_b   1.000
_cell.length_c   1.000
_cell.angle_alpha   90.00
_cell.angle_beta   90.00
_cell.angle_gamma   90.00
#
_symmetry.space_group_name_H-M   'P 1'
#
loop_
_entity.id
_entity.type
_entity.pdbx_description
1 polymer ?
#
loop_
_entity_poly.entity_id
_entity_poly.type
_entity_poly.pdbx_seq_one_letter_code
_entity_poly.pdbx_strand_id
1 'polypeptide(L)' 'MVRPPAINEAANHNHRTNIAFGGPDDKTIYMMEAMSGDVLCAQVPVAGKKVFGLS' A
#
# COMPACT_ATOMS: atom_id res chain seq x y z
N MET A 1 -8.58 -6.68 -29.80
CA MET A 1 -8.59 -5.79 -28.62
C MET A 1 -7.33 -6.07 -27.82
N VAL A 2 -6.27 -5.27 -28.00
CA VAL A 2 -4.98 -5.47 -27.33
C VAL A 2 -5.06 -4.78 -25.97
N ARG A 3 -4.89 -5.54 -24.89
CA ARG A 3 -4.87 -5.02 -23.52
C ARG A 3 -3.66 -4.09 -23.39
N PRO A 4 -3.79 -2.87 -22.85
CA PRO A 4 -2.63 -2.01 -22.63
C PRO A 4 -1.62 -2.72 -21.71
N PRO A 5 -0.31 -2.52 -21.92
CA PRO A 5 0.71 -3.15 -21.11
C PRO A 5 0.49 -2.76 -19.64
N ALA A 6 0.37 -3.78 -18.78
CA ALA A 6 0.32 -3.55 -17.35
C ALA A 6 1.65 -2.92 -16.94
N ILE A 7 1.57 -1.82 -16.19
CA ILE A 7 2.72 -1.18 -15.56
C ILE A 7 3.48 -2.25 -14.75
N ASN A 8 4.70 -2.57 -15.19
CA ASN A 8 5.70 -3.47 -14.57
C ASN A 8 5.83 -4.88 -15.18
N GLU A 9 6.68 -4.97 -16.22
CA GLU A 9 7.20 -6.21 -16.83
C GLU A 9 8.54 -6.66 -16.19
N ALA A 10 8.66 -6.68 -14.86
CA ALA A 10 9.73 -7.44 -14.20
C ALA A 10 9.25 -8.89 -14.03
N ALA A 11 9.60 -9.72 -15.00
CA ALA A 11 9.00 -11.02 -15.32
C ALA A 11 9.11 -12.15 -14.28
N ASN A 12 9.31 -11.92 -12.97
CA ASN A 12 9.21 -13.03 -12.01
C ASN A 12 9.00 -12.74 -10.51
N HIS A 13 8.82 -11.50 -10.02
CA HIS A 13 8.55 -11.28 -8.59
C HIS A 13 7.55 -10.14 -8.36
N ASN A 14 6.25 -10.48 -8.31
CA ASN A 14 5.15 -9.54 -8.07
C ASN A 14 4.88 -9.43 -6.55
N HIS A 15 5.87 -8.93 -5.79
CA HIS A 15 5.71 -8.67 -4.36
C HIS A 15 4.88 -7.41 -4.15
N ARG A 16 3.56 -7.58 -4.08
CA ARG A 16 2.64 -6.47 -3.83
C ARG A 16 2.51 -6.26 -2.33
N THR A 17 3.13 -5.19 -1.84
CA THR A 17 2.90 -4.67 -0.49
C THR A 17 1.71 -3.73 -0.50
N ASN A 18 0.81 -3.89 0.47
CA ASN A 18 -0.25 -2.92 0.73
C ASN A 18 0.20 -1.98 1.85
N ILE A 19 -0.21 -0.70 1.75
CA ILE A 19 0.06 0.30 2.76
C ILE A 19 -1.23 1.05 3.10
N ALA A 20 -1.38 1.46 4.36
CA ALA A 20 -2.48 2.28 4.81
C ALA A 20 -2.04 3.26 5.89
N PHE A 21 -2.69 4.40 5.96
CA PHE A 21 -2.59 5.33 7.08
C PHE A 21 -3.74 5.09 8.06
N GLY A 22 -3.46 5.28 9.35
CA GLY A 22 -4.44 5.19 10.41
C GLY A 22 -3.91 5.74 11.72
N GLY A 23 -4.45 5.24 12.83
CA GLY A 23 -4.24 5.81 14.16
C GLY A 23 -5.15 7.02 14.43
N PRO A 24 -5.21 7.54 15.66
CA PRO A 24 -6.14 8.61 16.03
C PRO A 24 -5.95 9.92 15.27
N ASP A 25 -4.75 10.15 14.72
CA ASP A 25 -4.35 11.37 14.01
C ASP A 25 -3.99 11.13 12.53
N ASP A 26 -4.27 9.93 12.00
CA ASP A 26 -3.88 9.49 10.66
C ASP A 26 -2.35 9.52 10.40
N LYS A 27 -1.51 9.52 11.45
CA LYS A 27 -0.02 9.58 11.35
C LYS A 27 0.70 8.26 11.60
N THR A 28 -0.01 7.15 11.68
CA THR A 28 0.62 5.82 11.67
C THR A 28 0.52 5.24 10.27
N ILE A 29 1.67 4.86 9.69
CA ILE A 29 1.71 4.09 8.44
C ILE A 29 1.85 2.61 8.77
N TYR A 30 0.97 1.80 8.20
CA TYR A 30 1.00 0.34 8.26
C TYR A 30 1.40 -0.19 6.89
N MET A 31 2.36 -1.12 6.85
CA MET A 31 2.80 -1.78 5.62
C MET A 31 2.80 -3.28 5.83
N MET A 32 2.19 -4.03 4.92
CA MET A 32 2.23 -5.49 4.95
C MET A 32 3.37 -6.01 4.07
N GLU A 33 4.33 -6.70 4.69
CA GLU A 33 5.40 -7.39 3.99
C GLU A 33 4.82 -8.66 3.35
N ALA A 34 4.99 -8.78 2.03
CA ALA A 34 4.21 -9.73 1.23
C ALA A 34 4.65 -11.20 1.38
N MET A 35 5.83 -11.47 1.93
CA MET A 35 6.42 -12.81 2.00
C MET A 35 6.29 -13.44 3.39
N SER A 36 6.49 -12.66 4.45
CA SER A 36 6.36 -13.05 5.85
C SER A 36 4.95 -12.80 6.39
N GLY A 37 4.22 -11.84 5.81
CA GLY A 37 2.93 -11.38 6.32
C GLY A 37 3.04 -10.46 7.54
N ASP A 38 4.26 -10.03 7.89
CA ASP A 38 4.46 -9.09 8.99
C ASP A 38 3.82 -7.73 8.67
N VAL A 39 3.23 -7.13 9.69
CA VAL A 39 2.73 -5.74 9.62
C VAL A 39 3.77 -4.83 10.25
N LEU A 40 4.44 -4.06 9.40
CA LEU A 40 5.37 -3.03 9.82
C LEU A 40 4.61 -1.74 10.12
N CYS A 41 4.96 -1.08 11.21
CA CYS A 41 4.31 0.13 11.69
C CYS A 41 5.34 1.23 11.94
N ALA A 42 5.03 2.46 11.53
CA ALA A 42 5.85 3.62 11.87
C ALA A 42 5.00 4.88 12.09
N GLN A 43 5.48 5.76 12.99
CA GLN A 43 4.96 7.11 13.11
C GLN A 43 5.59 8.00 12.04
N VAL A 44 4.78 8.83 11.38
CA VAL A 44 5.23 9.78 10.37
C VAL A 44 4.91 11.23 10.78
N PRO A 45 5.64 12.24 10.25
CA PRO A 45 5.40 13.64 10.64
C PRO A 45 4.08 14.20 10.11
N VAL A 46 3.54 13.61 9.03
CA VAL A 46 2.36 14.10 8.29
C VAL A 46 1.26 13.05 8.24
N ALA A 47 0.00 13.50 8.35
CA ALA A 47 -1.16 12.63 8.27
C ALA A 47 -1.40 12.12 6.84
N GLY A 48 -1.92 10.90 6.73
CA GLY A 48 -2.40 10.34 5.47
C GLY A 48 -3.59 11.11 4.88
N LYS A 49 -3.84 10.89 3.58
CA LYS A 49 -5.03 11.47 2.91
C LYS A 49 -6.21 10.50 3.03
N LYS A 50 -7.39 11.04 3.38
CA LYS A 50 -8.64 10.28 3.35
C LYS A 50 -9.03 9.98 1.91
N VAL A 51 -9.28 8.70 1.63
CA VAL A 51 -9.76 8.20 0.34
C VAL A 51 -11.15 7.62 0.55
N PHE A 52 -12.11 8.00 -0.28
CA PHE A 52 -13.48 7.51 -0.22
C PHE A 52 -13.75 6.59 -1.42
N GLY A 53 -14.46 5.48 -1.20
CA GLY A 53 -14.93 4.60 -2.26
C GLY A 53 -16.20 5.14 -2.93
N LEU A 54 -16.51 4.65 -4.12
CA LEU A 54 -17.80 4.90 -4.77
C LEU A 54 -18.88 4.02 -4.13
N SER A 55 -20.07 4.59 -3.91
CA SER A 55 -21.26 3.90 -3.42
C SER A 55 -21.98 3.11 -4.52
#